data_AF-A0A800CKT4-F1
#
_entry.id   AF-A0A800CKT4-F1
#
_cell.length_a   1.000
_cell.length_b   1.000
_cell.length_c   1.000
_cell.angle_alpha   90.00
_cell.angle_beta   90.00
_cell.angle_gamma   90.00
#
_symmetry.space_group_name_H-M   'P 1'
#
loop_
_entity.id
_entity.type
_entity.pdbx_description
1 polymer ?
#
loop_
_entity_poly.entity_id
_entity_poly.type
_entity_poly.pdbx_seq_one_letter_code
_entity_poly.pdbx_strand_id
1 'polypeptide(L)'
;MSNPDWNLQVKTGRGRNDTGAYHRAINIAQQLLAINRWPDHSGALIVIHNAYELHYRLQLSGSGTYRFEYNVTVYPGIHDLIPGQDYEIHPLPDSLQQNYNL
;
A
#
# COMPACT_ATOMS: atom_id res chain seq x y z
N MET A 1 -15.48 -7.55 -2.26
CA MET A 1 -14.52 -6.69 -2.97
C MET A 1 -13.34 -7.55 -3.38
N SER A 2 -12.87 -7.46 -4.63
CA SER A 2 -11.70 -8.22 -5.08
C SER A 2 -10.41 -7.65 -4.46
N ASN A 3 -9.43 -8.52 -4.20
CA ASN A 3 -8.11 -8.08 -3.74
C ASN A 3 -7.42 -7.23 -4.81
N PRO A 4 -6.62 -6.21 -4.43
CA PRO A 4 -5.75 -5.52 -5.38
C PRO A 4 -4.84 -6.49 -6.14
N ASP A 5 -4.57 -6.19 -7.40
CA ASP A 5 -3.43 -6.78 -8.11
C ASP A 5 -2.15 -6.11 -7.57
N TRP A 6 -1.55 -6.72 -6.54
CA TRP A 6 -0.40 -6.16 -5.85
C TRP A 6 0.80 -5.89 -6.78
N ASN A 7 0.99 -6.72 -7.81
CA ASN A 7 2.05 -6.58 -8.82
C ASN A 7 1.86 -5.33 -9.68
N LEU A 8 0.61 -5.04 -10.00
CA LEU A 8 0.28 -3.90 -10.83
C LEU A 8 0.15 -2.61 -10.02
N GLN A 9 -0.50 -2.67 -8.88
CA GLN A 9 -1.02 -1.50 -8.18
C GLN A 9 -0.11 -1.01 -7.06
N VAL A 10 0.84 -1.82 -6.60
CA VAL A 10 1.86 -1.36 -5.64
C VAL A 10 3.14 -1.03 -6.39
N LYS A 11 3.62 0.20 -6.20
CA LYS A 11 4.91 0.66 -6.71
C LYS A 11 5.79 1.10 -5.55
N THR A 12 7.08 0.90 -5.70
CA THR A 12 8.07 1.55 -4.83
C THR A 12 8.44 2.87 -5.49
N GLY A 13 8.43 3.96 -4.72
CA GLY A 13 8.87 5.28 -5.19
C GLY A 13 10.40 5.32 -5.34
N ARG A 14 11.07 6.15 -4.53
CA ARG A 14 12.55 6.20 -4.48
C ARG A 14 13.13 5.15 -3.53
N GLY A 15 14.08 4.34 -4.02
CA GLY A 15 14.80 3.33 -3.24
C GLY A 15 15.53 2.30 -4.10
N ARG A 16 16.23 1.35 -3.47
CA ARG A 16 16.81 0.18 -4.15
C ARG A 16 15.68 -0.62 -4.82
N ASN A 17 15.79 -0.84 -6.12
CA ASN A 17 14.93 -1.75 -6.88
C ASN A 17 15.30 -3.22 -6.56
N ASP A 18 15.25 -3.61 -5.29
CA ASP A 18 15.43 -4.99 -4.88
C ASP A 18 14.08 -5.64 -4.53
N THR A 19 14.00 -6.96 -4.74
CA THR A 19 12.79 -7.76 -4.48
C THR A 19 12.32 -7.63 -3.04
N GLY A 20 13.24 -7.36 -2.10
CA GLY A 20 12.91 -7.18 -0.69
C GLY A 20 12.19 -5.86 -0.39
N ALA A 21 12.56 -4.76 -1.05
CA ALA A 21 11.86 -3.48 -0.94
C ALA A 21 10.45 -3.58 -1.53
N TYR A 22 10.29 -4.34 -2.61
CA TYR A 22 9.01 -4.57 -3.25
C TYR A 22 8.04 -5.37 -2.35
N HIS A 23 8.47 -6.51 -1.79
CA HIS A 23 7.64 -7.27 -0.84
C HIS A 23 7.25 -6.46 0.40
N ARG A 24 8.15 -5.59 0.87
CA ARG A 24 7.86 -4.66 1.97
C ARG A 24 6.80 -3.63 1.59
N ALA A 25 6.86 -3.08 0.37
CA ALA A 25 5.84 -2.15 -0.12
C ALA A 25 4.45 -2.82 -0.20
N ILE A 26 4.36 -4.09 -0.63
CA ILE A 26 3.09 -4.84 -0.61
C ILE A 26 2.56 -4.94 0.82
N ASN A 27 3.40 -5.33 1.78
CA ASN A 27 2.98 -5.44 3.19
C ASN A 27 2.48 -4.10 3.75
N ILE A 28 3.08 -2.98 3.34
CA ILE A 28 2.64 -1.64 3.73
C ILE A 28 1.29 -1.30 3.07
N ALA A 29 1.13 -1.56 1.78
CA ALA A 29 -0.11 -1.31 1.04
C ALA A 29 -1.28 -2.14 1.59
N GLN A 30 -1.05 -3.41 1.93
CA GLN A 30 -2.00 -4.28 2.60
C GLN A 30 -2.50 -3.70 3.92
N GLN A 31 -1.57 -3.19 4.73
CA GLN A 31 -1.86 -2.55 6.00
C GLN A 31 -2.67 -1.26 5.80
N LEU A 32 -2.28 -0.41 4.84
CA LEU A 32 -3.03 0.82 4.49
C LEU A 32 -4.45 0.52 3.99
N LEU A 33 -4.65 -0.55 3.22
CA LEU A 33 -5.98 -1.04 2.82
C LEU A 33 -6.80 -1.50 4.03
N ALA A 34 -6.19 -2.29 4.92
CA ALA A 34 -6.87 -2.84 6.10
C ALA A 34 -7.39 -1.77 7.07
N ILE A 35 -6.75 -0.59 7.12
CA ILE A 35 -7.19 0.57 7.93
C ILE A 35 -7.92 1.65 7.11
N ASN A 36 -8.33 1.33 5.88
CA ASN A 36 -9.10 2.22 5.01
C ASN A 36 -8.39 3.53 4.62
N ARG A 37 -7.04 3.54 4.59
CA ARG A 37 -6.23 4.65 4.06
C ARG A 37 -5.95 4.53 2.56
N TRP A 38 -6.29 3.40 1.95
CA TRP A 38 -6.36 3.19 0.51
C TRP A 38 -7.71 2.53 0.14
N PRO A 39 -8.84 3.26 0.23
CA PRO A 39 -10.18 2.68 0.18
C PRO A 39 -10.69 2.34 -1.22
N ASP A 40 -10.20 3.03 -2.26
CA ASP A 40 -10.56 2.81 -3.66
C ASP A 40 -9.37 2.20 -4.41
N HIS A 41 -8.93 1.03 -3.95
CA HIS A 41 -7.88 0.30 -4.64
C HIS A 41 -8.32 -0.20 -6.01
N SER A 42 -9.62 -0.25 -6.34
CA SER A 42 -10.10 -0.65 -7.67
C SER A 42 -9.69 0.31 -8.78
N GLY A 43 -9.65 1.61 -8.51
CA GLY A 43 -9.35 2.66 -9.48
C GLY A 43 -7.96 3.29 -9.32
N ALA A 44 -7.14 2.80 -8.39
CA ALA A 44 -5.91 3.48 -7.99
C ALA A 44 -4.70 2.54 -7.88
N LEU A 45 -3.52 3.13 -7.99
CA LEU A 45 -2.25 2.55 -7.58
C LEU A 45 -1.71 3.31 -6.37
N ILE A 46 -0.86 2.65 -5.60
CA ILE A 46 -0.18 3.22 -4.45
C ILE A 46 1.34 3.14 -4.63
N VAL A 47 2.01 4.27 -4.42
CA VAL A 47 3.47 4.38 -4.42
C VAL A 47 3.93 4.46 -2.98
N ILE A 48 4.75 3.52 -2.52
CA ILE A 48 5.37 3.52 -1.19
C ILE A 48 6.80 4.03 -1.31
N HIS A 49 7.12 5.12 -0.61
CA HIS A 49 8.46 5.70 -0.58
C HIS A 49 9.28 5.05 0.53
N ASN A 50 10.57 4.77 0.29
CA ASN A 50 11.46 4.22 1.31
C ASN A 50 10.89 2.99 2.07
N ALA A 51 10.29 2.05 1.32
CA ALA A 51 9.63 0.86 1.86
C ALA A 51 10.53 0.01 2.79
N TYR A 52 11.85 0.08 2.61
CA TYR A 52 12.81 -0.60 3.47
C TYR A 52 12.77 -0.06 4.90
N GLU A 53 12.96 1.25 5.11
CA GLU A 53 12.93 1.84 6.45
C GLU A 53 11.51 1.88 7.03
N LEU A 54 10.51 2.18 6.19
CA LEU A 54 9.12 2.24 6.63
C LEU A 54 8.64 0.90 7.16
N HIS A 55 8.99 -0.21 6.52
CA HIS A 55 8.57 -1.53 7.00
C HIS A 55 9.08 -1.87 8.41
N TYR A 56 10.25 -1.35 8.80
CA TYR A 56 10.76 -1.51 10.17
C TYR A 56 10.14 -0.52 11.17
N ARG A 57 9.59 0.60 10.70
CA ARG A 57 9.04 1.68 11.53
C ARG A 57 7.51 1.72 11.57
N LEU A 58 6.85 0.97 10.69
CA LEU A 58 5.42 1.09 10.43
C LEU A 58 4.61 0.83 11.71
N GLN A 59 3.98 1.90 12.22
CA GLN A 59 2.80 1.83 13.04
C GLN A 59 1.63 2.23 12.18
N LEU A 60 0.55 1.47 12.25
CA LEU A 60 -0.74 2.04 11.94
C LEU A 60 -1.45 2.28 13.27
N SER A 61 -1.14 3.41 13.90
CA SER A 61 -1.97 3.95 14.97
C SER A 61 -2.99 4.90 14.33
N GLY A 62 -4.22 4.76 14.78
CA GLY A 62 -5.35 5.51 14.23
C GLY A 62 -6.65 4.79 14.50
N SER A 63 -7.67 5.54 14.89
CA SER A 63 -9.03 5.03 15.02
C SER A 63 -9.53 4.53 13.66
N GLY A 64 -9.79 3.23 13.54
CA GLY A 64 -10.29 2.60 12.32
C GLY A 64 -10.78 1.16 12.56
N THR A 65 -11.67 0.68 11.69
CA THR A 65 -12.12 -0.71 11.71
C THR A 65 -11.11 -1.57 10.94
N TYR A 66 -10.38 -2.44 11.63
CA TYR A 66 -9.45 -3.37 11.01
C TYR A 66 -10.22 -4.41 10.19
N ARG A 67 -10.09 -4.38 8.87
CA ARG A 67 -10.69 -5.42 8.01
C ARG A 67 -9.74 -6.60 7.90
N PHE A 68 -10.02 -7.66 8.65
CA PHE A 68 -9.27 -8.93 8.64
C PHE A 68 -9.43 -9.74 7.34
N GLU A 69 -10.30 -9.31 6.43
CA GLU A 69 -10.64 -10.02 5.18
C GLU A 69 -9.44 -10.24 4.23
N TYR A 70 -8.30 -9.61 4.50
CA TYR A 70 -7.11 -9.65 3.65
C TYR A 70 -5.92 -10.46 4.21
N ASN A 71 -6.09 -11.25 5.29
CA ASN A 71 -5.00 -11.99 5.96
C ASN A 71 -3.81 -11.09 6.35
N VAL A 72 -4.08 -9.82 6.69
CA VAL A 72 -3.05 -8.84 7.03
C VAL A 72 -2.80 -8.87 8.52
N THR A 73 -1.55 -9.09 8.92
CA THR A 73 -1.14 -8.88 10.32
C THR A 73 -0.74 -7.42 10.48
N VAL A 74 -1.50 -6.69 11.29
CA VAL A 74 -1.22 -5.29 11.63
C VAL A 74 -0.45 -5.25 12.94
N TYR A 75 0.72 -4.62 12.94
CA TYR A 75 1.57 -4.51 14.13
C TYR A 75 1.46 -3.10 14.75
N PRO A 76 1.48 -2.99 16.09
CA PRO A 76 1.68 -1.71 16.74
C PRO A 76 3.15 -1.27 16.53
N GLY A 77 3.39 -0.30 15.67
CA GLY A 77 4.70 0.34 15.49
C GLY A 77 4.96 1.51 16.45
N ILE A 78 5.76 2.48 15.99
CA ILE A 78 6.15 3.72 16.70
C ILE A 78 5.95 5.03 15.88
N HIS A 79 5.47 4.96 14.62
CA HIS A 79 5.34 6.12 13.72
C HIS A 79 4.18 5.96 12.73
N ASP A 80 3.32 6.98 12.62
CA ASP A 80 2.23 7.04 11.64
C ASP A 80 2.74 7.43 10.25
N LEU A 81 2.31 6.70 9.22
CA LEU A 81 2.63 7.03 7.83
C LEU A 81 1.92 8.32 7.37
N ILE A 82 2.69 9.20 6.73
CA ILE A 82 2.26 10.51 6.25
C ILE A 82 1.95 10.45 4.74
N PRO A 83 0.70 10.71 4.31
CA PRO A 83 0.37 10.84 2.89
C PRO A 83 1.17 11.95 2.21
N GLY A 84 1.65 11.72 0.99
CA GLY A 84 2.48 12.65 0.22
C GLY A 84 3.97 12.66 0.60
N GLN A 85 4.34 11.98 1.70
CA GLN A 85 5.74 11.81 2.12
C GLN A 85 6.14 10.33 2.09
N ASP A 86 5.40 9.49 2.81
CA ASP A 86 5.70 8.07 2.97
C ASP A 86 5.00 7.21 1.91
N TYR A 87 3.85 7.69 1.43
CA TYR A 87 3.12 7.06 0.34
C TYR A 87 2.28 8.06 -0.45
N GLU A 88 1.98 7.72 -1.69
CA GLU A 88 1.09 8.47 -2.58
C GLU A 88 0.08 7.53 -3.23
N ILE A 89 -1.12 8.02 -3.48
CA ILE A 89 -2.17 7.29 -4.20
C ILE A 89 -2.43 8.03 -5.49
N HIS A 90 -2.37 7.31 -6.60
CA HIS A 90 -2.56 7.83 -7.94
C HIS A 90 -3.69 7.09 -8.65
N PRO A 91 -4.46 7.74 -9.52
CA PRO A 91 -5.40 7.02 -10.38
C PRO A 91 -4.64 5.99 -11.23
N LEU A 92 -5.27 4.83 -11.46
CA LEU A 92 -4.75 3.85 -12.42
C LEU A 92 -4.64 4.53 -13.79
N PRO A 93 -3.48 4.45 -14.48
CA PRO A 93 -3.34 4.92 -15.84
C PRO A 93 -4.35 4.21 -16.76
N ASP A 94 -4.89 4.93 -17.75
CA ASP A 94 -5.84 4.38 -18.73
C ASP A 94 -5.29 3.12 -19.44
N SER A 95 -3.98 3.07 -19.67
CA SER A 95 -3.27 1.93 -20.25
C SER A 95 -3.29 0.66 -19.38
N LEU A 96 -3.47 0.82 -18.06
CA LEU A 96 -3.62 -0.29 -17.12
C LEU A 96 -5.10 -0.61 -16.87
N GLN A 97 -6.01 0.37 -16.94
CA GLN A 97 -7.45 0.14 -16.84
C GLN A 97 -7.96 -0.73 -18.01
N GLN A 98 -7.51 -0.47 -19.25
CA GLN A 98 -7.92 -1.20 -20.45
C GLN A 98 -7.52 -2.69 -20.45
N ASN A 99 -6.43 -3.06 -19.78
CA ASN A 99 -5.98 -4.45 -19.73
C ASN A 99 -6.81 -5.34 -18.78
N TYR A 100 -7.67 -4.74 -17.94
CA TYR A 100 -8.37 -5.44 -16.86
C TYR A 100 -9.90 -5.27 -16.89
N ASN A 101 -10.48 -4.67 -17.94
CA ASN A 101 -11.92 -4.42 -18.07
C ASN A 101 -12.53 -3.77 -16.80
N LEU A 102 -11.84 -2.76 -16.26
CA LEU A 102 -12.36 -1.89 -15.19
C LEU A 102 -13.02 -0.65 -15.78
#